data_AF-A0A959I8B0-F1
#
_entry.id   AF-A0A959I8B0-F1
#
_cell.length_a   1.000
_cell.length_b   1.000
_cell.length_c   1.000
_cell.angle_alpha   90.00
_cell.angle_beta   90.00
_cell.angle_gamma   90.00
#
_symmetry.space_group_name_H-M   'P 1'
#
loop_
_entity.id
_entity.type
_entity.pdbx_description
1 polymer ?
#
loop_
_entity_poly.entity_id
_entity_poly.type
_entity_poly.pdbx_seq_one_letter_code
_entity_poly.pdbx_strand_id
1 'polypeptide(L)'
;MKTIVEVEAIFHCPLERAFKTPILGDATQFLVGYGPVPAVEKFTDDGSWGRPGGKRIPHSAKSFLSKGGEIGVDEVYVREENKYWKWGVAEFRQWSMGYTE
;
A
#
# COMPACT_ATOMS: atom_id res chain seq x y z
N MET A 1 14.48 -18.10 -13.11
CA MET A 1 13.36 -17.81 -14.04
C MET A 1 12.93 -16.37 -13.79
N LYS A 2 12.91 -15.51 -14.81
CA LYS A 2 12.47 -14.11 -14.68
C LYS A 2 11.10 -14.00 -15.35
N THR A 3 10.06 -13.81 -14.56
CA THR A 3 8.71 -13.57 -15.08
C THR A 3 8.50 -12.06 -15.16
N ILE A 4 8.16 -11.56 -16.33
CA ILE A 4 7.75 -10.16 -16.55
C ILE A 4 6.27 -10.22 -16.91
N VAL A 5 5.44 -9.53 -16.13
CA VAL A 5 4.00 -9.44 -16.35
C VAL A 5 3.66 -7.99 -16.64
N GLU A 6 2.94 -7.75 -17.73
CA GLU A 6 2.42 -6.44 -18.13
C GLU A 6 0.90 -6.54 -18.26
N VAL A 7 0.19 -5.58 -17.66
CA VAL A 7 -1.27 -5.52 -17.69
C VAL A 7 -1.67 -4.09 -18.03
N GLU A 8 -2.49 -3.93 -19.06
CA GLU A 8 -3.01 -2.64 -19.51
C GLU A 8 -4.53 -2.59 -19.40
N ALA A 9 -5.08 -1.41 -19.09
CA ALA A 9 -6.51 -1.15 -19.06
C ALA A 9 -6.80 0.33 -19.37
N ILE A 10 -7.95 0.62 -19.96
CA ILE A 10 -8.41 1.99 -20.25
C ILE A 10 -9.42 2.42 -19.19
N PHE A 11 -9.16 3.53 -18.52
CA PHE A 11 -10.05 4.12 -17.52
C PHE A 11 -10.68 5.40 -18.05
N HIS A 12 -12.01 5.41 -18.21
CA HIS A 12 -12.77 6.61 -18.59
C HIS A 12 -12.96 7.54 -17.39
N CYS A 13 -11.92 8.28 -17.03
CA CYS A 13 -11.94 9.21 -15.91
C CYS A 13 -10.98 10.41 -16.13
N PRO A 14 -11.13 11.50 -15.35
CA PRO A 14 -10.16 12.59 -15.36
C PRO A 14 -8.76 12.09 -14.96
N LEU A 15 -7.71 12.69 -15.56
CA LEU A 15 -6.31 12.33 -15.30
C LEU A 15 -5.97 12.36 -13.80
N GLU A 16 -6.45 13.38 -13.11
CA GLU A 16 -6.28 13.53 -11.66
C GLU A 16 -6.80 12.35 -10.86
N ARG A 17 -7.95 11.78 -11.25
CA ARG A 17 -8.52 10.60 -10.59
C ARG A 17 -7.64 9.38 -10.81
N ALA A 18 -7.14 9.18 -12.04
CA ALA A 18 -6.28 8.05 -12.37
C ALA A 18 -5.00 8.03 -11.49
N PHE A 19 -4.40 9.19 -11.22
CA PHE A 19 -3.20 9.28 -10.38
C PHE A 19 -3.48 9.22 -8.87
N LYS A 20 -4.61 9.78 -8.42
CA LYS A 20 -4.92 9.86 -6.97
C LYS A 20 -5.53 8.57 -6.43
N THR A 21 -6.39 7.90 -7.18
CA THR A 21 -7.16 6.75 -6.67
C THR A 21 -6.28 5.59 -6.14
N PRO A 22 -5.18 5.19 -6.78
CA PRO A 22 -4.36 4.08 -6.28
C PRO A 22 -3.69 4.34 -4.91
N ILE A 23 -3.45 5.61 -4.56
CA ILE A 23 -2.73 5.99 -3.34
C ILE A 23 -3.68 6.55 -2.26
N LEU A 24 -4.61 7.40 -2.68
CA LEU A 24 -5.55 8.12 -1.79
C LEU A 24 -6.91 7.45 -1.66
N GLY A 25 -7.20 6.47 -2.51
CA GLY A 25 -8.37 5.62 -2.34
C GLY A 25 -8.26 4.78 -1.08
N ASP A 26 -9.41 4.30 -0.60
CA ASP A 26 -9.45 3.37 0.51
C ASP A 26 -8.83 2.03 0.09
N ALA A 27 -7.59 1.82 0.51
CA ALA A 27 -6.83 0.63 0.15
C ALA A 27 -7.34 -0.64 0.82
N THR A 28 -8.16 -0.56 1.87
CA THR A 28 -8.79 -1.74 2.50
C THR A 28 -9.75 -2.45 1.54
N GLN A 29 -10.28 -1.74 0.52
CA GLN A 29 -11.19 -2.31 -0.48
C GLN A 29 -10.49 -3.25 -1.47
N PHE A 30 -9.17 -3.14 -1.63
CA PHE A 30 -8.42 -3.95 -2.61
C PHE A 30 -7.22 -4.69 -2.02
N LEU A 31 -6.73 -4.31 -0.84
CA LEU A 31 -5.76 -5.08 -0.07
C LEU A 31 -6.44 -6.14 0.80
N VAL A 32 -7.27 -6.98 0.16
CA VAL A 32 -8.17 -7.94 0.81
C VAL A 32 -7.51 -9.27 1.21
N GLY A 33 -6.19 -9.37 1.04
CA GLY A 33 -5.43 -10.59 1.32
C GLY A 33 -5.61 -11.67 0.24
N TYR A 34 -4.67 -12.61 0.20
CA TYR A 34 -4.73 -13.77 -0.70
C TYR A 34 -3.86 -14.91 -0.16
N GLY A 35 -4.44 -16.10 -0.07
CA GLY A 35 -3.74 -17.27 0.46
C GLY A 35 -3.24 -17.03 1.91
N PRO A 36 -1.92 -17.16 2.18
CA PRO A 36 -1.35 -16.95 3.53
C PRO A 36 -1.22 -15.47 3.92
N VAL A 37 -1.40 -14.55 2.97
CA VAL A 37 -1.24 -13.10 3.20
C VAL A 37 -2.53 -12.54 3.81
N PRO A 38 -2.50 -11.99 5.04
CA PRO A 38 -3.68 -11.38 5.64
C PRO A 38 -4.11 -10.11 4.91
N ALA A 39 -5.40 -9.80 4.97
CA ALA A 39 -5.96 -8.53 4.50
C ALA A 39 -5.43 -7.35 5.31
N VAL A 40 -5.44 -6.15 4.73
CA VAL A 40 -5.26 -4.88 5.45
C VAL A 40 -6.62 -4.35 5.88
N GLU A 41 -6.83 -4.17 7.18
CA GLU A 41 -8.14 -3.80 7.74
C GLU A 41 -8.28 -2.30 7.99
N LYS A 42 -7.17 -1.61 8.26
CA LYS A 42 -7.17 -0.17 8.56
C LYS A 42 -5.79 0.44 8.40
N PHE A 43 -5.78 1.77 8.41
CA PHE A 43 -4.58 2.59 8.50
C PHE A 43 -4.67 3.50 9.72
N THR A 44 -3.53 3.76 10.37
CA THR A 44 -3.41 4.75 11.44
C THR A 44 -2.32 5.76 11.10
N ASP A 45 -2.29 6.89 11.82
CA ASP A 45 -1.33 7.98 11.63
C ASP A 45 -1.27 8.52 10.19
N ASP A 46 -2.41 8.52 9.49
CA ASP A 46 -2.53 8.81 8.07
C ASP A 46 -2.93 10.27 7.75
N GLY A 47 -3.00 11.15 8.74
CA GLY A 47 -3.40 12.55 8.55
C GLY A 47 -2.47 13.35 7.62
N SER A 48 -1.24 12.86 7.40
CA SER A 48 -0.28 13.43 6.46
C SER A 48 -0.23 12.69 5.11
N TRP A 49 -0.95 11.57 4.99
CA TRP A 49 -0.87 10.68 3.84
C TRP A 49 -1.19 11.41 2.53
N GLY A 50 -0.43 11.07 1.50
CA GLY A 50 -0.57 11.67 0.18
C GLY A 50 0.24 12.95 -0.06
N ARG A 51 0.94 13.48 0.95
CA ARG A 51 1.92 14.56 0.78
C ARG A 51 3.33 13.98 0.73
N PRO A 52 4.31 14.61 0.07
CA PRO A 52 5.72 14.22 0.22
C PRO A 52 6.12 14.20 1.70
N GLY A 53 6.79 13.13 2.14
CA GLY A 53 7.11 12.83 3.54
C GLY A 53 5.91 12.40 4.40
N GLY A 54 4.72 12.31 3.81
CA GLY A 54 3.51 11.86 4.47
C GLY A 54 3.57 10.37 4.76
N LYS A 55 3.10 9.99 5.95
CA LYS A 55 3.16 8.64 6.47
C LYS A 55 1.78 8.09 6.78
N ARG A 56 1.69 6.77 6.88
CA ARG A 56 0.60 6.02 7.50
C ARG A 56 1.11 4.65 7.94
N ILE A 57 0.37 4.00 8.82
CA ILE A 57 0.68 2.67 9.34
C ILE A 57 -0.45 1.71 8.92
N PRO A 58 -0.21 0.79 7.96
CA PRO A 58 -1.16 -0.29 7.67
C PRO A 58 -1.26 -1.29 8.82
N HIS A 59 -2.46 -1.82 9.04
CA HIS A 59 -2.73 -2.91 9.99
C HIS A 59 -3.31 -4.11 9.27
N SER A 60 -2.67 -5.26 9.45
CA SER A 60 -3.13 -6.54 8.92
C SER A 60 -4.13 -7.24 9.84
N ALA A 61 -5.08 -7.95 9.23
CA ALA A 61 -5.97 -8.88 9.90
C ALA A 61 -5.17 -9.98 10.60
N LYS A 62 -5.72 -10.51 11.69
CA LYS A 62 -5.21 -11.73 12.30
C LYS A 62 -5.45 -12.92 11.37
N SER A 63 -4.46 -13.79 11.21
CA SER A 63 -4.60 -15.03 10.45
C SER A 63 -4.09 -16.23 11.25
N PHE A 64 -4.11 -17.41 10.64
CA PHE A 64 -3.52 -18.61 11.25
C PHE A 64 -1.99 -18.48 11.43
N LEU A 65 -1.32 -17.73 10.55
CA LEU A 65 0.13 -17.59 10.52
C LEU A 65 0.65 -16.26 11.06
N SER A 66 -0.21 -15.24 11.20
CA SER A 66 0.16 -13.93 11.76
C SER A 66 -0.78 -13.54 12.90
N LYS A 67 -0.20 -12.89 13.92
CA LYS A 67 -0.98 -12.26 14.99
C LYS A 67 -1.78 -11.04 14.49
N GLY A 68 -1.52 -10.58 13.27
CA GLY A 68 -2.05 -9.34 12.73
C GLY A 68 -1.42 -8.12 13.38
N GLY A 69 -2.00 -6.95 13.11
CA GLY A 69 -1.50 -5.67 13.62
C GLY A 69 -0.61 -4.95 12.62
N GLU A 70 0.23 -4.06 13.14
CA GLU A 70 1.03 -3.13 12.34
C GLU A 70 2.00 -3.86 11.41
N ILE A 71 1.99 -3.47 10.13
CA ILE A 71 2.86 -4.08 9.12
C ILE A 71 4.23 -3.40 9.09
N GLY A 72 4.21 -2.07 9.07
CA GLY A 72 5.36 -1.20 8.93
C GLY A 72 4.89 0.25 8.74
N VAL A 73 5.74 1.07 8.16
CA VAL A 73 5.46 2.48 7.89
C VAL A 73 5.43 2.71 6.38
N ASP A 74 4.27 3.05 5.85
CA ASP A 74 4.15 3.55 4.48
C ASP A 74 4.64 5.01 4.46
N GLU A 75 5.46 5.38 3.48
CA GLU A 75 5.91 6.77 3.28
C GLU A 75 5.86 7.17 1.80
N VAL A 76 5.34 8.36 1.53
CA VAL A 76 5.37 8.98 0.19
C VAL A 76 6.67 9.76 0.02
N TYR A 77 7.58 9.27 -0.84
CA TYR A 77 8.86 9.93 -1.11
C TYR A 77 8.76 11.05 -2.14
N VAL A 78 8.02 10.81 -3.24
CA VAL A 78 7.88 11.76 -4.35
C VAL A 78 6.43 11.81 -4.79
N ARG A 79 5.96 13.03 -5.05
CA ARG A 79 4.67 13.29 -5.68
C ARG A 79 4.85 14.32 -6.78
N GLU A 80 4.81 13.86 -8.03
CA GLU A 80 4.70 14.71 -9.20
C GLU A 80 3.27 14.58 -9.73
N GLU A 81 2.46 15.62 -9.49
CA GLU A 81 1.04 15.60 -9.78
C GLU A 81 0.76 15.28 -11.25
N ASN A 82 -0.19 14.37 -11.49
CA ASN A 82 -0.57 13.90 -12.82
C ASN A 82 0.59 13.32 -13.67
N LYS A 83 1.67 12.86 -13.03
CA LYS A 83 2.82 12.25 -13.71
C LYS A 83 3.27 10.95 -13.07
N TYR A 84 3.72 10.99 -11.81
CA TYR A 84 4.13 9.80 -11.07
C TYR A 84 4.28 10.07 -9.58
N TRP A 85 4.09 9.03 -8.78
CA TRP A 85 4.31 9.06 -7.34
C TRP A 85 5.29 7.94 -6.98
N LYS A 86 6.13 8.16 -5.97
CA LYS A 86 6.99 7.14 -5.37
C LYS A 86 6.65 7.04 -3.90
N TRP A 87 6.33 5.85 -3.45
CA TRP A 87 6.09 5.53 -2.05
C TRP A 87 6.66 4.14 -1.76
N GLY A 88 6.87 3.83 -0.50
CA GLY A 88 7.37 2.53 -0.07
C GLY A 88 6.98 2.21 1.37
N VAL A 89 7.34 1.01 1.79
CA VAL A 89 7.13 0.52 3.15
C VAL A 89 8.49 0.34 3.80
N ALA A 90 8.65 0.88 5.00
CA ALA A 90 9.85 0.76 5.83
C ALA A 90 9.49 0.28 7.24
N GLU A 91 10.50 0.04 8.08
CA GLU A 91 10.33 -0.31 9.51
C GLU A 91 9.34 -1.47 9.71
N PHE A 92 9.54 -2.59 9.01
CA PHE A 92 8.65 -3.75 9.11
C PHE A 92 8.55 -4.25 10.55
N ARG A 93 7.32 -4.30 11.09
CA ARG A 93 7.03 -4.69 12.49
C ARG A 93 6.55 -6.13 12.61
N GLN A 94 6.38 -6.80 11.48
CA GLN A 94 6.04 -8.21 11.40
C GLN A 94 6.75 -8.86 10.23
N TRP A 95 6.89 -10.18 10.34
CA TRP A 95 7.43 -11.00 9.26
C TRP A 95 6.61 -10.84 7.98
N SER A 96 7.27 -10.43 6.90
CA SER A 96 6.66 -10.26 5.58
C SER A 96 7.43 -11.10 4.57
N MET A 97 6.98 -12.34 4.33
CA MET A 97 7.43 -13.27 3.27
C MET A 97 8.90 -13.11 2.82
N GLY A 98 9.85 -13.23 3.75
CA GLY A 98 11.29 -13.21 3.45
C GLY A 98 12.03 -11.92 3.78
N TYR A 99 11.33 -10.87 4.23
CA TYR A 99 11.92 -9.71 4.87
C TYR A 99 11.81 -9.88 6.39
N THR A 100 12.95 -9.96 7.06
CA THR A 100 13.10 -9.86 8.51
C THR A 100 13.60 -8.45 8.85
N GLU A 101 13.37 -8.01 10.10
CA GLU A 101 13.92 -6.77 10.67
C GLU A 101 15.37 -6.49 10.28
#